data_AF-A0A3A8QD97-F1
#
_entry.id   AF-A0A3A8QD97-F1
#
_cell.length_a   1.000
_cell.length_b   1.000
_cell.length_c   1.000
_cell.angle_alpha   90.00
_cell.angle_beta   90.00
_cell.angle_gamma   90.00
#
_symmetry.space_group_name_H-M   'P 1'
#
loop_
_entity.id
_entity.type
_entity.pdbx_description
1 polymer ?
#
loop_
_entity_poly.entity_id
_entity_poly.type
_entity_poly.pdbx_seq_one_letter_code
_entity_poly.pdbx_strand_id
1 'polypeptide(L)'
;MASIGHVAVGMALGRFETGAGAPWRRRVAVMAFLSLLALLPDADVVAFALRIPYAATWGHRGASHSFVFAAAVALAVGSLARWKGEPGTRWGLLAFAALASHGILDTLTDGGLGAALFWPFSNARVFAPVRPLPVAPIGAGMLSARGLYVSVVEFLVFLPAWLYALWPRKARAVGSVQVP
;
A
#
# COMPACT_ATOMS: atom_id res chain seq x y z
N MET A 1 -4.77 -10.42 -5.36
CA MET A 1 -4.21 -9.27 -4.63
C MET A 1 -5.16 -8.90 -3.51
N ALA A 2 -4.64 -8.46 -2.36
CA ALA A 2 -5.50 -7.67 -1.48
C ALA A 2 -5.82 -6.34 -2.20
N SER A 3 -6.94 -5.70 -1.94
CA SER A 3 -7.31 -4.44 -2.62
C SER A 3 -7.55 -3.33 -1.60
N ILE A 4 -8.54 -3.53 -0.73
CA ILE A 4 -8.93 -2.61 0.33
C ILE A 4 -7.90 -2.63 1.46
N GLY A 5 -7.25 -3.78 1.70
CA GLY A 5 -6.17 -3.88 2.68
C GLY A 5 -4.99 -2.93 2.40
N HIS A 6 -4.54 -2.85 1.16
CA HIS A 6 -3.44 -1.95 0.75
C HIS A 6 -3.82 -0.48 0.95
N VAL A 7 -5.07 -0.13 0.63
CA VAL A 7 -5.60 1.22 0.88
C VAL A 7 -5.56 1.53 2.38
N ALA A 8 -6.01 0.60 3.23
CA ALA A 8 -6.01 0.75 4.68
C ALA A 8 -4.61 1.01 5.23
N VAL A 9 -3.60 0.27 4.76
CA VAL A 9 -2.18 0.48 5.13
C VAL A 9 -1.71 1.86 4.71
N GLY A 10 -1.95 2.27 3.46
CA GLY A 10 -1.58 3.60 2.97
C GLY A 10 -2.24 4.74 3.78
N MET A 11 -3.51 4.58 4.14
CA MET A 11 -4.22 5.55 4.97
C MET A 11 -3.66 5.58 6.40
N ALA A 12 -3.30 4.44 6.98
CA ALA A 12 -2.67 4.37 8.29
C ALA A 12 -1.29 5.06 8.29
N LEU A 13 -0.46 4.82 7.26
CA LEU A 13 0.81 5.53 7.09
C LEU A 13 0.61 7.04 6.93
N GLY A 14 -0.40 7.46 6.17
CA GLY A 14 -0.71 8.89 6.02
C GLY A 14 -1.24 9.54 7.30
N ARG A 15 -1.98 8.79 8.11
CA ARG A 15 -2.40 9.23 9.44
C ARG A 15 -1.21 9.39 10.37
N PHE A 16 -0.29 8.44 10.35
CA PHE A 16 0.95 8.47 11.11
C PHE A 16 1.81 9.69 10.72
N GLU A 17 1.99 9.93 9.42
CA GLU A 17 2.77 11.05 8.91
C GLU A 17 2.22 12.40 9.36
N THR A 18 0.91 12.61 9.18
CA THR A 18 0.28 13.90 9.41
C THR A 18 -0.05 14.19 10.88
N GLY A 19 -0.18 13.16 11.72
CA GLY A 19 -0.51 13.32 13.14
C GLY A 19 -1.88 13.98 13.38
N ALA A 20 -2.15 14.36 14.63
CA ALA A 20 -3.44 14.92 15.04
C ALA A 20 -3.64 16.39 14.60
N GLY A 21 -2.57 17.16 14.48
CA GLY A 21 -2.61 18.61 14.25
C GLY A 21 -2.70 19.05 12.79
N ALA A 22 -2.51 18.16 11.81
CA ALA A 22 -2.55 18.55 10.41
C ALA A 22 -3.95 18.98 9.94
N PRO A 23 -4.06 20.00 9.07
CA PRO A 23 -5.32 20.36 8.41
C PRO A 23 -5.93 19.17 7.66
N TRP A 24 -7.25 19.10 7.64
CA TRP A 24 -8.02 18.03 6.96
C TRP A 24 -7.53 17.78 5.53
N ARG A 25 -7.40 18.84 4.72
CA ARG A 25 -6.99 18.73 3.31
C ARG A 25 -5.62 18.07 3.15
N ARG A 26 -4.65 18.46 3.99
CA ARG A 26 -3.31 17.86 3.99
C ARG A 26 -3.37 16.39 4.40
N ARG A 27 -4.13 16.06 5.44
CA ARG A 27 -4.31 14.69 5.91
C ARG A 27 -4.86 13.79 4.81
N VAL A 28 -5.96 14.20 4.17
CA VAL A 28 -6.57 13.44 3.08
C VAL A 28 -5.61 13.29 1.91
N ALA A 29 -4.91 14.36 1.52
CA ALA A 29 -3.95 14.30 0.41
C ALA A 29 -2.81 13.30 0.68
N VAL A 30 -2.25 13.29 1.89
CA VAL A 30 -1.17 12.37 2.26
C VAL A 30 -1.66 10.93 2.37
N MET A 31 -2.85 10.71 2.95
CA MET A 31 -3.50 9.39 2.98
C MET A 31 -3.72 8.85 1.57
N ALA A 32 -4.33 9.66 0.69
CA ALA A 32 -4.58 9.28 -0.69
C ALA A 32 -3.28 8.96 -1.42
N PHE A 33 -2.25 9.80 -1.27
CA PHE A 33 -0.95 9.58 -1.88
C PHE A 33 -0.31 8.25 -1.46
N LEU A 34 -0.30 7.94 -0.16
CA LEU A 34 0.30 6.70 0.33
C LEU A 34 -0.54 5.47 0.01
N SER A 35 -1.87 5.58 -0.06
CA SER A 35 -2.74 4.51 -0.58
C SER A 35 -2.52 4.25 -2.06
N LEU A 36 -2.33 5.29 -2.88
CA LEU A 36 -1.98 5.13 -4.29
C LEU A 36 -0.60 4.48 -4.47
N LEU A 37 0.37 4.83 -3.63
CA LEU A 37 1.67 4.15 -3.62
C LEU A 37 1.55 2.69 -3.19
N ALA A 38 0.74 2.39 -2.18
CA ALA A 38 0.48 1.02 -1.77
C ALA A 38 -0.14 0.23 -2.92
N LEU A 39 -1.08 0.79 -3.69
CA LEU A 39 -1.70 0.13 -4.85
C LEU A 39 -0.81 0.08 -6.11
N LEU A 40 0.29 0.82 -6.16
CA LEU A 40 1.11 0.98 -7.36
C LEU A 40 1.63 -0.35 -7.95
N PRO A 41 2.07 -1.35 -7.16
CA PRO A 41 2.51 -2.63 -7.71
C PRO A 41 1.46 -3.32 -8.60
N ASP A 42 0.18 -3.19 -8.25
CA ASP A 42 -0.94 -3.78 -9.00
C ASP A 42 -1.34 -2.97 -10.23
N ALA A 43 -0.70 -1.84 -10.51
CA ALA A 43 -0.81 -1.21 -11.83
C ALA A 43 -0.30 -2.15 -12.95
N ASP A 44 0.46 -3.21 -12.59
CA ASP A 44 0.89 -4.27 -13.49
C ASP A 44 -0.25 -5.09 -14.10
N VAL A 45 -1.50 -4.97 -13.64
CA VAL A 45 -2.67 -5.56 -14.31
C VAL A 45 -2.84 -5.04 -15.74
N VAL A 46 -2.28 -3.86 -16.06
CA VAL A 46 -2.21 -3.34 -17.44
C VAL A 46 -1.43 -4.27 -18.37
N ALA A 47 -0.51 -5.08 -17.83
CA ALA A 47 0.27 -6.05 -18.58
C ALA A 47 -0.63 -7.08 -19.29
N PHE A 48 -1.82 -7.39 -18.72
CA PHE A 48 -2.80 -8.25 -19.39
C PHE A 48 -3.36 -7.64 -20.67
N ALA A 49 -3.61 -6.32 -20.69
CA ALA A 49 -4.02 -5.62 -21.91
C ALA A 49 -2.92 -5.64 -22.98
N LEU A 50 -1.66 -5.71 -22.56
CA LEU A 50 -0.48 -5.87 -23.41
C LEU A 50 -0.18 -7.34 -23.77
N ARG A 51 -1.04 -8.29 -23.37
CA ARG A 51 -0.87 -9.75 -23.58
C ARG A 51 0.38 -10.34 -22.93
N ILE A 52 0.89 -9.70 -21.87
CA ILE A 52 1.97 -10.25 -21.06
C ILE A 52 1.37 -11.37 -20.18
N PRO A 53 1.95 -12.59 -20.19
CA PRO A 53 1.45 -13.69 -19.38
C PRO A 53 1.50 -13.38 -17.88
N TYR A 54 0.52 -13.87 -17.10
CA TYR A 54 0.50 -13.71 -15.64
C TYR A 54 1.82 -14.18 -14.99
N ALA A 55 2.34 -15.33 -15.43
CA ALA A 55 3.56 -15.90 -14.88
C ALA A 55 4.87 -15.23 -15.35
N ALA A 56 4.81 -14.28 -16.29
CA ALA A 56 6.01 -13.60 -16.78
C ALA A 56 6.65 -12.73 -15.68
N THR A 57 7.93 -12.41 -15.82
CA THR A 57 8.67 -11.58 -14.86
C THR A 57 7.97 -10.25 -14.56
N TRP A 58 7.46 -9.59 -15.59
CA TRP A 58 6.67 -8.35 -15.51
C TRP A 58 5.15 -8.59 -15.62
N GLY A 59 4.70 -9.84 -15.48
CA GLY A 59 3.30 -10.16 -15.29
C GLY A 59 2.83 -9.80 -13.88
N HIS A 60 1.53 -9.94 -13.62
CA HIS A 60 0.95 -9.62 -12.30
C HIS A 60 1.63 -10.41 -11.16
N ARG A 61 1.83 -9.77 -10.01
CA ARG A 61 2.65 -10.30 -8.87
C ARG A 61 4.13 -10.49 -9.20
N GLY A 62 4.56 -9.79 -10.25
CA GLY A 62 5.85 -9.72 -10.90
C GLY A 62 6.95 -9.00 -10.15
N ALA A 63 7.90 -8.49 -10.93
CA ALA A 63 8.94 -7.56 -10.50
C ALA A 63 8.39 -6.34 -9.74
N SER A 64 7.18 -5.86 -10.10
CA SER A 64 6.43 -4.80 -9.42
C SER A 64 6.20 -5.06 -7.92
N HIS A 65 6.15 -6.32 -7.49
CA HIS A 65 5.88 -6.72 -6.10
C HIS A 65 7.16 -6.98 -5.29
N SER A 66 8.33 -6.68 -5.87
CA SER A 66 9.62 -6.94 -5.23
C SER A 66 10.05 -5.82 -4.27
N PHE A 67 10.89 -6.17 -3.30
CA PHE A 67 11.53 -5.16 -2.45
C PHE A 67 12.46 -4.23 -3.21
N VAL A 68 13.05 -4.69 -4.32
CA VAL A 68 13.90 -3.84 -5.18
C VAL A 68 13.06 -2.80 -5.91
N PHE A 69 11.90 -3.17 -6.44
CA PHE A 69 10.94 -2.20 -7.01
C PHE A 69 10.47 -1.21 -5.96
N ALA A 70 10.10 -1.69 -4.76
CA ALA A 70 9.72 -0.83 -3.64
C ALA A 70 10.83 0.17 -3.29
N ALA A 71 12.09 -0.28 -3.22
CA ALA A 71 13.24 0.58 -2.93
C ALA A 71 13.49 1.61 -4.05
N ALA A 72 13.39 1.22 -5.33
CA ALA A 72 13.56 2.13 -6.45
C ALA A 72 12.53 3.27 -6.45
N VAL A 73 11.25 2.93 -6.26
CA VAL A 73 10.18 3.94 -6.15
C VAL A 73 10.37 4.80 -4.89
N ALA A 74 10.75 4.21 -3.76
CA ALA A 74 11.02 4.93 -2.52
C ALA A 74 12.16 5.95 -2.67
N LEU A 75 13.23 5.61 -3.38
CA LEU A 75 14.33 6.53 -3.68
C LEU A 75 13.85 7.69 -4.57
N ALA A 76 13.01 7.41 -5.57
CA ALA A 76 12.43 8.44 -6.43
C ALA A 76 11.54 9.40 -5.62
N VAL A 77 10.64 8.87 -4.79
CA VAL A 77 9.76 9.66 -3.91
C VAL A 77 10.58 10.48 -2.91
N GLY A 78 11.57 9.89 -2.26
CA GLY A 78 12.44 10.57 -1.30
C GLY A 78 13.27 11.69 -1.95
N SER A 79 13.78 11.45 -3.16
CA SER A 79 14.54 12.45 -3.93
C SER A 79 13.65 13.61 -4.36
N LEU A 80 12.44 13.33 -4.86
CA LEU A 80 11.44 14.33 -5.23
C LEU A 80 11.00 15.16 -4.01
N ALA A 81 10.79 14.52 -2.86
CA ALA A 81 10.47 15.22 -1.62
C ALA A 81 11.63 16.15 -1.21
N ARG A 82 12.87 15.67 -1.25
CA ARG A 82 14.05 16.49 -0.93
C ARG A 82 14.20 17.68 -1.88
N TRP A 83 13.97 17.49 -3.17
CA TRP A 83 13.99 18.58 -4.16
C TRP A 83 12.92 19.65 -3.89
N LYS A 84 11.76 19.24 -3.35
CA LYS A 84 10.68 20.15 -2.92
C LYS A 84 10.89 20.76 -1.53
N GLY A 85 12.03 20.53 -0.88
CA GLY A 85 12.32 21.05 0.47
C GLY A 85 11.68 20.25 1.61
N GLU A 86 11.15 19.06 1.34
CA GLU A 86 10.55 18.15 2.33
C GLU A 86 11.58 17.14 2.86
N PRO A 87 11.34 16.47 4.02
CA PRO A 87 12.25 15.49 4.59
C PRO A 87 12.31 14.20 3.72
N GLY A 88 13.21 14.19 2.74
CA GLY A 88 13.33 13.13 1.74
C GLY A 88 13.45 11.71 2.31
N THR A 89 14.28 11.52 3.34
CA THR A 89 14.42 10.21 4.01
C THR A 89 13.10 9.72 4.60
N ARG A 90 12.32 10.61 5.23
CA ARG A 90 11.03 10.26 5.83
C ARG A 90 10.03 9.83 4.77
N TRP A 91 9.91 10.61 3.69
CA TRP A 91 9.03 10.29 2.57
C TRP A 91 9.45 9.02 1.81
N GLY A 92 10.75 8.80 1.64
CA GLY A 92 11.29 7.57 1.07
C GLY A 92 10.95 6.35 1.92
N LEU A 93 11.13 6.42 3.24
CA LEU A 93 10.78 5.32 4.14
C LEU A 93 9.27 5.03 4.16
N LEU A 94 8.41 6.05 4.12
CA LEU A 94 6.96 5.86 4.03
C LEU A 94 6.54 5.21 2.71
N ALA A 95 7.14 5.65 1.59
CA ALA A 95 6.91 5.03 0.29
C ALA A 95 7.39 3.57 0.28
N PHE A 96 8.59 3.30 0.79
CA PHE A 96 9.09 1.93 0.91
C PHE A 96 8.14 1.07 1.75
N ALA A 97 7.69 1.55 2.91
CA ALA A 97 6.76 0.84 3.76
C ALA A 97 5.44 0.53 3.04
N ALA A 98 4.88 1.50 2.30
CA ALA A 98 3.67 1.30 1.51
C ALA A 98 3.85 0.20 0.45
N LEU A 99 4.87 0.33 -0.43
CA LEU A 99 5.09 -0.63 -1.52
C LEU A 99 5.56 -2.01 -1.03
N ALA A 100 6.44 -2.08 -0.02
CA ALA A 100 6.92 -3.34 0.52
C ALA A 100 5.79 -4.10 1.24
N SER A 101 4.90 -3.37 1.94
CA SER A 101 3.73 -3.98 2.57
C SER A 101 2.82 -4.66 1.55
N HIS A 102 2.70 -4.10 0.34
CA HIS A 102 1.89 -4.67 -0.73
C HIS A 102 2.33 -6.09 -1.08
N GLY A 103 3.61 -6.24 -1.44
CA GLY A 103 4.19 -7.52 -1.80
C GLY A 103 4.03 -8.54 -0.67
N ILE A 104 4.30 -8.13 0.58
CA ILE A 104 4.16 -8.99 1.77
C ILE A 104 2.71 -9.44 1.94
N LEU A 105 1.75 -8.52 1.91
CA LEU A 105 0.32 -8.83 2.07
C LEU A 105 -0.19 -9.74 0.96
N ASP A 106 0.32 -9.61 -0.25
CA ASP A 106 -0.05 -10.48 -1.36
C ASP A 106 0.42 -11.94 -1.16
N THR A 107 1.48 -12.17 -0.39
CA THR A 107 1.88 -13.52 0.04
C THR A 107 0.90 -14.18 1.01
N LEU A 108 0.06 -13.39 1.69
CA LEU A 108 -0.96 -13.85 2.64
C LEU A 108 -2.28 -14.24 1.96
N THR A 109 -2.35 -14.17 0.62
CA THR A 109 -3.54 -14.56 -0.13
C THR A 109 -3.60 -16.06 -0.42
N ASP A 110 -4.81 -16.63 -0.47
CA ASP A 110 -5.03 -18.08 -0.61
C ASP A 110 -5.06 -18.60 -2.07
N GLY A 111 -4.82 -17.74 -3.06
CA GLY A 111 -4.83 -18.12 -4.47
C GLY A 111 -4.06 -17.17 -5.39
N GLY A 112 -4.08 -17.49 -6.69
CA GLY A 112 -3.22 -16.84 -7.69
C GLY A 112 -1.78 -17.37 -7.65
N LEU A 113 -0.82 -16.54 -8.09
CA LEU A 113 0.61 -16.78 -7.88
C LEU A 113 1.05 -16.13 -6.57
N GLY A 114 2.12 -16.60 -5.94
CA GLY A 114 2.76 -15.85 -4.84
C GLY A 114 3.36 -14.52 -5.32
N ALA A 115 3.95 -13.73 -4.44
CA ALA A 115 4.64 -12.50 -4.84
C ALA A 115 6.14 -12.76 -5.10
N ALA A 116 6.73 -12.15 -6.13
CA ALA A 116 8.18 -12.23 -6.34
C ALA A 116 8.95 -11.18 -5.51
N LEU A 117 8.91 -11.36 -4.19
CA LEU A 117 9.51 -10.42 -3.22
C LEU A 117 11.01 -10.15 -3.47
N PHE A 118 11.74 -11.17 -3.93
CA PHE A 118 13.20 -11.15 -4.06
C PHE A 118 13.70 -10.95 -5.49
N TRP A 119 12.83 -10.59 -6.44
CA TRP A 119 13.28 -10.19 -7.77
C TRP A 119 14.20 -8.94 -7.66
N PRO A 120 15.30 -8.85 -8.45
CA PRO A 120 15.72 -9.70 -9.55
C PRO A 120 16.63 -10.88 -9.16
N PHE A 121 16.92 -11.06 -7.87
CA PHE A 121 17.82 -12.13 -7.40
C PHE A 121 17.16 -13.52 -7.49
N SER A 122 15.83 -13.57 -7.43
CA SER A 122 15.04 -14.78 -7.63
C SER A 122 13.72 -14.47 -8.32
N ASN A 123 13.27 -15.36 -9.20
CA ASN A 123 11.93 -15.32 -9.81
C ASN A 123 10.89 -16.11 -8.99
N ALA A 124 11.25 -16.63 -7.81
CA ALA A 124 10.34 -17.40 -6.97
C ALA A 124 9.13 -16.55 -6.54
N ARG A 125 7.93 -17.10 -6.76
CA ARG A 125 6.64 -16.52 -6.33
C ARG A 125 6.28 -17.13 -4.98
N VAL A 126 6.51 -16.37 -3.90
CA VAL A 126 6.38 -16.91 -2.54
C VAL A 126 5.02 -16.64 -1.92
N PHE A 127 4.53 -17.62 -1.17
CA PHE A 127 3.39 -17.49 -0.28
C PHE A 127 3.87 -17.58 1.17
N ALA A 128 3.14 -16.91 2.06
CA ALA A 128 3.30 -17.09 3.49
C ALA A 128 2.76 -18.49 3.90
N PRO A 129 3.23 -19.05 5.03
CA PRO A 129 2.73 -20.32 5.53
C PRO A 129 1.26 -20.28 5.92
N VAL A 130 0.76 -19.11 6.34
CA VAL A 130 -0.66 -18.86 6.64
C VAL A 130 -1.21 -17.87 5.65
N ARG A 131 -2.38 -18.17 5.07
CA ARG A 131 -2.99 -17.40 3.99
C ARG A 131 -4.45 -17.03 4.34
N PRO A 132 -4.66 -16.10 5.28
CA PRO A 132 -6.00 -15.78 5.78
C PRO A 132 -6.80 -14.91 4.80
N LEU A 133 -6.17 -14.33 3.78
CA LEU A 133 -6.83 -13.42 2.85
C LEU A 133 -7.35 -14.20 1.64
N PRO A 134 -8.66 -14.17 1.36
CA PRO A 134 -9.18 -14.79 0.16
C PRO A 134 -8.68 -14.04 -1.08
N VAL A 135 -8.30 -14.76 -2.12
CA VAL A 135 -7.84 -14.13 -3.37
C VAL A 135 -8.98 -13.35 -4.03
N ALA A 136 -8.70 -12.07 -4.30
CA ALA A 136 -9.60 -11.19 -5.04
C ALA A 136 -9.64 -11.56 -6.54
N PRO A 137 -10.81 -11.48 -7.19
CA PRO A 137 -10.90 -11.51 -8.65
C PRO A 137 -10.08 -10.37 -9.28
N ILE A 138 -9.62 -10.56 -10.52
CA ILE A 138 -8.88 -9.53 -11.26
C ILE A 138 -9.84 -8.75 -12.18
N GLY A 139 -9.63 -7.44 -12.32
CA GLY A 139 -10.36 -6.58 -13.24
C GLY A 139 -11.87 -6.51 -12.92
N ALA A 140 -12.71 -6.61 -13.96
CA ALA A 140 -14.17 -6.51 -13.82
C ALA A 140 -14.77 -7.57 -12.88
N GLY A 141 -14.06 -8.68 -12.62
CA GLY A 141 -14.46 -9.69 -11.64
C GLY A 141 -14.61 -9.14 -10.22
N MET A 142 -13.98 -8.00 -9.90
CA MET A 142 -14.14 -7.31 -8.61
C MET A 142 -15.58 -6.84 -8.35
N LEU A 143 -16.38 -6.64 -9.41
CA LEU A 143 -17.79 -6.24 -9.30
C LEU A 143 -18.74 -7.43 -9.05
N SER A 144 -18.20 -8.65 -8.91
CA SER A 144 -18.98 -9.86 -8.65
C SER A 144 -19.27 -10.05 -7.15
N ALA A 145 -20.17 -10.99 -6.83
CA ALA A 145 -20.42 -11.43 -5.45
C ALA A 145 -19.14 -11.92 -4.74
N ARG A 146 -18.22 -12.56 -5.47
CA ARG A 146 -16.91 -12.95 -4.93
C ARG A 146 -16.06 -11.72 -4.60
N GLY A 147 -16.05 -10.71 -5.47
CA GLY A 147 -15.33 -9.45 -5.22
C GLY A 147 -15.86 -8.71 -3.99
N LEU A 148 -17.18 -8.67 -3.80
CA LEU A 148 -17.81 -8.12 -2.60
C LEU A 148 -17.44 -8.92 -1.34
N TYR A 149 -17.50 -10.25 -1.40
CA TYR A 149 -17.09 -11.12 -0.30
C TYR A 149 -15.64 -10.85 0.13
N VAL A 150 -14.72 -10.83 -0.82
CA VAL A 150 -13.29 -10.55 -0.54
C VAL A 150 -13.12 -9.15 0.07
N SER A 151 -13.82 -8.15 -0.48
CA SER A 151 -13.80 -6.77 0.03
C SER A 151 -14.25 -6.68 1.49
N VAL A 152 -15.30 -7.40 1.87
CA VAL A 152 -15.79 -7.46 3.24
C VAL A 152 -14.78 -8.14 4.16
N VAL A 153 -14.22 -9.28 3.75
CA VAL A 153 -13.21 -10.00 4.55
C VAL A 153 -11.98 -9.13 4.76
N GLU A 154 -11.45 -8.50 3.71
CA GLU A 154 -10.33 -7.57 3.83
C GLU A 154 -10.67 -6.40 4.74
N PHE A 155 -11.84 -5.78 4.60
CA PHE A 155 -12.23 -4.68 5.48
C PHE A 155 -12.22 -5.09 6.96
N LEU A 156 -12.71 -6.29 7.28
CA LEU A 156 -12.70 -6.82 8.65
C LEU A 156 -11.29 -7.15 9.15
N VAL A 157 -10.46 -7.81 8.34
CA VAL A 157 -9.08 -8.15 8.71
C VAL A 157 -8.23 -6.89 8.94
N PHE A 158 -8.42 -5.87 8.10
CA PHE A 158 -7.71 -4.59 8.20
C PHE A 158 -8.45 -3.54 9.04
N LEU A 159 -9.50 -3.93 9.77
CA LEU A 159 -10.28 -3.02 10.60
C LEU A 159 -9.42 -2.20 11.59
N PRO A 160 -8.38 -2.76 12.24
CA PRO A 160 -7.50 -1.96 13.10
C PRO A 160 -6.80 -0.81 12.36
N ALA A 161 -6.38 -1.03 11.11
CA ALA A 161 -5.75 0.01 10.29
C ALA A 161 -6.77 1.07 9.86
N TRP A 162 -7.97 0.66 9.46
CA TRP A 162 -9.09 1.55 9.15
C TRP A 162 -9.45 2.44 10.34
N LEU A 163 -9.62 1.83 11.52
CA LEU A 163 -9.93 2.54 12.75
C LEU A 163 -8.81 3.51 13.11
N TYR A 164 -7.55 3.07 13.08
CA TYR A 164 -6.41 3.95 13.36
C TYR A 164 -6.37 5.17 12.42
N ALA A 165 -6.52 4.92 11.11
CA ALA A 165 -6.47 5.95 10.09
C ALA A 165 -7.56 7.01 10.30
N LEU A 166 -8.80 6.55 10.52
CA LEU A 166 -9.99 7.40 10.58
C LEU A 166 -10.31 7.92 11.99
N TRP A 167 -9.61 7.44 13.03
CA TRP A 167 -9.94 7.81 14.41
C TRP A 167 -9.89 9.33 14.63
N PRO A 168 -10.97 9.94 15.14
CA PRO A 168 -10.99 11.35 15.45
C PRO A 168 -9.99 11.63 16.58
N ARG A 169 -9.01 12.51 16.32
CA ARG A 169 -8.10 13.03 17.35
C ARG A 169 -8.24 14.54 17.38
N LYS A 170 -8.54 15.09 18.57
CA LYS A 170 -8.50 16.53 18.79
C LYS A 170 -7.06 17.00 18.64
N ALA A 171 -6.84 18.10 17.92
CA ALA A 171 -5.56 18.79 17.98
C ALA A 171 -5.35 19.22 19.43
N ARG A 172 -4.21 18.87 20.04
CA ARG A 172 -3.85 19.44 21.34
C ARG A 172 -3.73 20.95 21.12
N ALA A 173 -4.57 21.73 21.81
CA ALA A 173 -4.39 23.17 21.86
C ALA A 173 -3.00 23.42 22.46
N VAL A 174 -2.12 24.04 21.68
CA VAL A 174 -0.86 24.56 22.23
C VAL A 174 -1.28 25.68 23.16
N GLY A 175 -1.24 25.42 24.47
CA GLY A 175 -1.52 26.43 25.48
C GLY A 175 -0.55 27.58 25.28
N SER A 176 -1.07 28.76 24.95
CA SER A 176 -0.32 30.00 25.03
C SER A 176 0.07 30.20 26.48
N VAL A 177 1.32 29.90 26.82
CA VAL A 177 1.90 30.35 28.08
C VAL A 177 2.02 31.87 27.95
N GLN A 178 1.03 32.60 28.47
CA GLN A 178 1.21 34.00 28.80
C GLN A 178 2.15 34.03 30.01
N VAL A 179 3.39 34.43 29.76
CA VAL A 179 4.33 34.79 30.83
C VAL A 179 3.89 36.17 31.34
N PRO A 180 3.76 36.36 32.67
CA PRO A 180 3.29 37.60 33.27
C PRO A 180 4.20 38.81 33.01
#